data_AF-A0A1Y4RNB4-F1
#
_entry.id   AF-A0A1Y4RNB4-F1
#
_cell.length_a   1.000
_cell.length_b   1.000
_cell.length_c   1.000
_cell.angle_alpha   90.00
_cell.angle_beta   90.00
_cell.angle_gamma   90.00
#
_symmetry.space_group_name_H-M   'P 1'
#
loop_
_entity.id
_entity.type
_entity.pdbx_description
1 polymer ?
#
loop_
_entity_poly.entity_id
_entity_poly.type
_entity_poly.pdbx_seq_one_letter_code
_entity_poly.pdbx_strand_id
1 'polypeptide(L)'
;MDKYRKILATVRGKQHKKDQEKQVRDIAETMCLSVDESPYMIAMGDGAAAVAAMYTLCVEDGLNTVMEYLELKDRLDGLLGDMHDKMREIYPVPAQGESGDKSKQCIGADTAQEECT
;
A
#
# COMPACT_ATOMS: atom_id res chain seq x y z
N MET A 1 -7.00 11.99 8.36
CA MET A 1 -7.96 12.94 7.75
C MET A 1 -7.48 14.40 7.76
N ASP A 2 -6.68 14.83 8.73
CA ASP A 2 -6.20 16.23 8.80
C ASP A 2 -5.37 16.65 7.58
N LYS A 3 -4.47 15.77 7.11
CA LYS A 3 -3.64 16.03 5.93
C LYS A 3 -4.49 16.24 4.67
N TYR A 4 -5.45 15.36 4.42
CA TYR A 4 -6.41 15.47 3.32
C TYR A 4 -7.12 16.84 3.33
N ARG A 5 -7.70 17.23 4.47
CA ARG A 5 -8.38 18.52 4.60
C ARG A 5 -7.44 19.70 4.40
N LYS A 6 -6.20 19.61 4.89
CA LYS A 6 -5.17 20.64 4.69
C LYS A 6 -4.84 20.81 3.21
N ILE A 7 -4.61 19.72 2.47
CA ILE A 7 -4.33 19.77 1.03
C ILE A 7 -5.46 20.49 0.28
N LEU A 8 -6.70 20.07 0.50
CA LEU A 8 -7.85 20.71 -0.14
C LEU A 8 -7.94 22.20 0.19
N ALA A 9 -7.80 22.56 1.47
CA ALA A 9 -7.86 23.96 1.90
C ALA A 9 -6.73 24.79 1.27
N THR A 10 -5.51 24.25 1.18
CA THR A 10 -4.36 24.92 0.58
C THR A 10 -4.54 25.18 -0.91
N VAL A 11 -5.10 24.21 -1.65
CA VAL A 11 -5.37 24.37 -3.09
C VAL A 11 -6.56 25.31 -3.31
N ARG A 12 -7.70 25.05 -2.66
CA ARG A 12 -8.92 25.87 -2.80
C ARG A 12 -8.74 27.31 -2.33
N GLY A 13 -7.78 27.56 -1.44
CA GLY A 13 -7.41 28.91 -1.00
C GLY A 13 -6.71 29.78 -2.05
N LYS A 14 -6.32 29.23 -3.21
CA LYS A 14 -5.75 30.03 -4.30
C LYS A 14 -6.84 30.65 -5.17
N GLN A 15 -6.65 31.92 -5.54
CA GLN A 15 -7.64 32.72 -6.27
C GLN A 15 -7.76 32.34 -7.75
N HIS A 16 -6.65 31.98 -8.39
CA HIS A 16 -6.63 31.66 -9.82
C HIS A 16 -6.41 30.17 -10.06
N LYS A 17 -7.11 29.62 -11.06
CA LYS A 17 -6.99 28.20 -11.45
C LYS A 17 -5.54 27.79 -11.73
N LYS A 18 -4.77 28.65 -12.39
CA LYS A 18 -3.34 28.41 -12.66
C LYS A 18 -2.50 28.26 -11.38
N ASP A 19 -2.83 29.02 -10.35
CA ASP A 19 -2.15 28.94 -9.05
C ASP A 19 -2.58 27.70 -8.27
N GLN A 20 -3.85 27.28 -8.42
CA GLN A 20 -4.35 26.00 -7.89
C GLN A 20 -3.60 24.83 -8.52
N GLU A 21 -3.49 24.80 -9.84
CA GLU A 21 -2.76 23.76 -10.59
C GLU A 21 -1.27 23.73 -10.23
N LYS A 22 -0.64 24.90 -10.05
CA LYS A 22 0.74 24.96 -9.54
C LYS A 22 0.83 24.38 -8.12
N GLN A 23 -0.10 24.76 -7.24
CA GLN A 23 -0.11 24.29 -5.86
C GLN A 23 -0.34 22.78 -5.76
N VAL A 24 -1.16 22.21 -6.64
CA VAL A 24 -1.35 20.76 -6.79
C VAL A 24 -0.02 20.07 -7.09
N ARG A 25 0.72 20.56 -8.10
CA ARG A 25 2.03 19.99 -8.47
C ARG A 25 3.03 20.04 -7.33
N ASP A 26 3.17 21.22 -6.70
CA ASP A 26 4.10 21.42 -5.59
C ASP A 26 3.78 20.48 -4.41
N ILE A 27 2.48 20.26 -4.14
CA ILE A 27 2.03 19.31 -3.10
C ILE A 27 2.32 17.87 -3.52
N ALA A 28 2.00 17.48 -4.75
CA ALA A 28 2.21 16.13 -5.24
C ALA A 28 3.68 15.73 -5.14
N GLU A 29 4.60 16.57 -5.60
CA GLU A 29 6.05 16.36 -5.48
C GLU A 29 6.48 16.17 -4.03
N THR A 30 6.01 17.04 -3.13
CA THR A 30 6.32 16.92 -1.70
C THR A 30 5.77 15.62 -1.09
N MET A 31 4.59 15.19 -1.52
CA MET A 31 3.96 13.96 -1.03
C MET A 31 4.63 12.71 -1.61
N CYS A 32 5.13 12.75 -2.85
CA CYS A 32 5.96 11.69 -3.42
C CYS A 32 7.21 11.46 -2.55
N LEU A 33 7.95 12.54 -2.22
CA LEU A 33 9.10 12.46 -1.31
C LEU A 33 8.71 11.91 0.07
N SER A 34 7.56 12.36 0.60
CA SER A 34 7.06 11.85 1.87
C SER A 34 6.76 10.34 1.83
N VAL A 35 6.25 9.82 0.72
CA VAL A 35 5.99 8.38 0.55
C VAL A 35 7.30 7.60 0.45
N ASP A 36 8.29 8.13 -0.28
CA ASP A 36 9.56 7.45 -0.50
C ASP A 36 10.45 7.40 0.76
N GLU A 37 10.48 8.49 1.54
CA GLU A 37 11.50 8.70 2.57
C GLU A 37 11.01 8.51 4.01
N SER A 38 9.68 8.53 4.23
CA SER A 38 9.13 8.45 5.59
C SER A 38 9.03 7.01 6.11
N PRO A 39 8.98 6.81 7.45
CA PRO A 39 8.58 5.54 8.03
C PRO A 39 7.22 5.05 7.50
N TYR A 40 7.07 3.73 7.32
CA TYR A 40 5.93 3.10 6.63
C TYR A 40 4.55 3.61 7.05
N MET A 41 4.31 3.79 8.34
CA MET A 41 3.02 4.28 8.85
C MET A 41 2.71 5.72 8.39
N ILE A 42 3.73 6.58 8.34
CA ILE A 42 3.61 7.97 7.91
C ILE A 42 3.45 8.01 6.39
N ALA A 43 4.29 7.29 5.66
CA ALA A 43 4.24 7.20 4.20
C ALA A 43 2.85 6.74 3.70
N MET A 44 2.30 5.68 4.30
CA MET A 44 0.95 5.20 3.99
C MET A 44 -0.13 6.24 4.29
N GLY A 45 -0.08 6.87 5.48
CA GLY A 45 -1.10 7.83 5.89
C GLY A 45 -1.10 9.10 5.04
N ASP A 46 0.07 9.65 4.77
CA ASP A 46 0.24 10.88 4.00
C ASP A 46 -0.05 10.64 2.52
N GLY A 47 0.48 9.57 1.94
CA GLY A 47 0.24 9.26 0.53
C GLY A 47 -1.23 8.92 0.25
N ALA A 48 -1.91 8.15 1.12
CA ALA A 48 -3.34 7.88 0.95
C ALA A 48 -4.18 9.17 1.02
N ALA A 49 -3.83 10.08 1.93
CA ALA A 49 -4.46 11.39 2.01
C ALA A 49 -4.24 12.24 0.75
N ALA A 50 -3.03 12.18 0.18
CA ALA A 50 -2.68 12.90 -1.03
C ALA A 50 -3.42 12.34 -2.26
N VAL A 51 -3.45 11.03 -2.46
CA VAL A 51 -4.20 10.36 -3.54
C VAL A 51 -5.69 10.73 -3.48
N ALA A 52 -6.30 10.65 -2.29
CA ALA A 52 -7.70 11.03 -2.12
C ALA A 52 -7.94 12.51 -2.43
N ALA A 53 -7.01 13.39 -2.05
CA ALA A 53 -7.11 14.82 -2.34
C ALA A 53 -6.98 15.10 -3.85
N MET A 54 -6.05 14.45 -4.56
CA MET A 54 -5.91 14.61 -6.01
C MET A 54 -7.18 14.18 -6.74
N TYR A 55 -7.76 13.04 -6.35
CA TYR A 55 -9.04 12.59 -6.89
C TYR A 55 -10.16 13.61 -6.66
N THR A 56 -10.28 14.10 -5.42
CA THR A 56 -11.32 15.09 -5.04
C THR A 56 -11.16 16.37 -5.88
N LEU A 57 -9.95 16.91 -5.96
CA LEU A 57 -9.66 18.11 -6.75
C LEU A 57 -9.91 17.90 -8.25
N CYS A 58 -9.73 16.68 -8.75
CA CYS A 58 -10.06 16.34 -10.13
C CYS A 58 -11.56 16.35 -10.37
N VAL A 59 -12.30 15.57 -9.58
CA VAL A 59 -13.71 15.25 -9.84
C VAL A 59 -14.64 16.36 -9.37
N GLU A 60 -14.35 16.98 -8.24
CA GLU A 60 -15.21 18.00 -7.63
C GLU A 60 -14.80 19.43 -8.04
N ASP A 61 -13.50 19.71 -8.14
CA ASP A 61 -13.00 21.07 -8.40
C ASP A 61 -12.58 21.32 -9.86
N GLY A 62 -12.60 20.28 -10.72
CA GLY A 62 -12.27 20.41 -12.15
C GLY A 62 -10.83 20.82 -12.43
N LEU A 63 -9.90 20.47 -11.52
CA LEU A 63 -8.46 20.63 -11.70
C LEU A 63 -7.89 19.39 -12.37
N ASN A 64 -7.06 19.55 -13.41
CA ASN A 64 -6.44 18.39 -14.04
C ASN A 64 -5.28 17.89 -13.17
N THR A 65 -5.58 16.96 -12.26
CA THR A 65 -4.62 16.36 -11.30
C THR A 65 -4.30 14.89 -11.62
N VAL A 66 -4.68 14.42 -12.82
CA VAL A 66 -4.62 12.99 -13.18
C VAL A 66 -3.20 12.45 -13.12
N MET A 67 -2.23 13.23 -13.58
CA MET A 67 -0.83 12.83 -13.58
C MET A 67 -0.30 12.69 -12.14
N GLU A 68 -0.60 13.68 -11.30
CA GLU A 68 -0.20 13.72 -9.89
C GLU A 68 -0.87 12.61 -9.08
N TYR A 69 -2.13 12.31 -9.37
CA TYR A 69 -2.84 11.16 -8.80
C TYR A 69 -2.15 9.84 -9.13
N LEU A 70 -1.82 9.61 -10.40
CA LEU A 70 -1.20 8.36 -10.85
C LEU A 70 0.19 8.18 -10.25
N GLU A 71 1.01 9.23 -10.24
CA GLU A 71 2.35 9.15 -9.65
C GLU A 71 2.28 8.79 -8.15
N LEU A 72 1.43 9.46 -7.38
CA LEU A 72 1.26 9.18 -5.96
C LEU A 72 0.72 7.77 -5.71
N LYS A 73 -0.24 7.33 -6.53
CA LYS A 73 -0.81 5.99 -6.44
C LYS A 73 0.26 4.93 -6.70
N ASP A 74 1.04 5.06 -7.77
CA ASP A 74 2.03 4.06 -8.16
C ASP A 74 3.14 3.94 -7.10
N ARG A 75 3.55 5.04 -6.48
CA ARG A 75 4.47 5.01 -5.32
C ARG A 75 3.86 4.30 -4.12
N LEU A 76 2.58 4.52 -3.84
CA LEU A 76 1.87 3.85 -2.75
C LEU A 76 1.73 2.35 -2.99
N ASP A 77 1.44 1.95 -4.22
CA ASP A 77 1.34 0.55 -4.62
C ASP A 77 2.70 -0.15 -4.48
N GLY A 78 3.79 0.53 -4.86
CA GLY A 78 5.16 0.06 -4.62
C GLY A 78 5.44 -0.16 -3.13
N LEU A 79 5.08 0.82 -2.29
CA LEU A 79 5.24 0.72 -0.84
C LEU A 79 4.47 -0.45 -0.22
N LEU A 80 3.22 -0.66 -0.66
CA LEU A 80 2.42 -1.80 -0.24
C LEU A 80 3.05 -3.14 -0.66
N GLY A 81 3.63 -3.19 -1.86
CA GLY A 81 4.42 -4.33 -2.34
C GLY A 81 5.61 -4.63 -1.44
N ASP A 82 6.43 -3.62 -1.13
CA ASP A 82 7.60 -3.76 -0.26
C ASP A 82 7.21 -4.24 1.14
N MET A 83 6.15 -3.67 1.71
CA MET A 83 5.62 -4.11 3.00
C MET A 83 5.18 -5.57 2.96
N HIS A 84 4.49 -5.98 1.89
CA HIS A 84 4.03 -7.34 1.71
C HIS A 84 5.20 -8.34 1.57
N ASP A 85 6.22 -7.99 0.80
CA ASP A 85 7.39 -8.86 0.63
C ASP A 85 8.14 -9.05 1.94
N LYS A 86 8.35 -7.98 2.72
CA LYS A 86 8.93 -8.06 4.07
C LYS A 86 8.10 -8.91 5.03
N MET A 87 6.78 -8.82 4.96
CA MET A 87 5.91 -9.70 5.76
C MET A 87 6.09 -11.18 5.37
N ARG A 88 6.20 -11.48 4.08
CA ARG A 88 6.41 -12.86 3.59
C ARG A 88 7.77 -13.43 3.93
N GLU A 89 8.81 -12.61 4.02
CA GLU A 89 10.13 -13.05 4.47
C GLU A 89 10.10 -13.59 5.91
N ILE A 90 9.28 -12.97 6.78
CA ILE A 90 9.15 -13.36 8.20
C ILE A 90 8.11 -14.48 8.36
N TYR A 91 7.00 -14.38 7.64
CA TYR A 91 5.88 -15.29 7.70
C TYR A 91 5.58 -15.83 6.30
N PRO A 92 6.33 -16.83 5.83
CA PRO A 92 6.13 -17.39 4.51
C PRO A 92 4.73 -17.99 4.41
N VAL A 93 3.93 -17.48 3.46
CA VAL A 93 2.63 -18.07 3.15
C VAL A 93 2.88 -19.25 2.20
N PRO A 94 2.46 -20.48 2.55
CA PRO A 94 2.56 -21.61 1.63
C PRO A 94 1.85 -21.26 0.32
N ALA A 95 2.47 -21.58 -0.81
CA ALA A 95 1.82 -21.41 -2.11
C ALA A 95 0.47 -22.14 -2.08
N GLN A 96 -0.62 -21.45 -2.44
CA GLN A 96 -1.92 -22.10 -2.66
C GLN A 96 -1.73 -23.13 -3.78
N GLY A 97 -1.49 -24.38 -3.38
CA GLY A 97 -0.96 -25.42 -4.25
C GLY A 97 -0.51 -26.68 -3.51
N GLU A 98 -0.33 -26.63 -2.19
CA GLU A 98 -0.23 -27.84 -1.36
C GLU A 98 -1.45 -28.01 -0.46
N SER A 99 -2.64 -28.10 -1.06
CA SER A 99 -3.65 -29.04 -0.54
C SER A 99 -3.23 -30.45 -0.98
N GLY A 100 -2.04 -30.86 -0.54
CA GLY A 100 -1.59 -32.23 -0.61
C GLY A 100 -2.36 -33.01 0.43
N ASP A 101 -3.46 -33.58 -0.02
CA ASP A 101 -4.21 -34.63 0.64
C ASP A 101 -3.25 -35.62 1.33
N LYS A 102 -3.14 -35.52 2.65
CA LYS A 102 -2.62 -36.60 3.51
C LYS A 102 -3.66 -36.95 4.56
N SER A 103 -4.89 -37.20 4.10
CA SER A 103 -5.79 -38.12 4.78
C SER A 103 -5.32 -39.57 4.51
N LYS A 104 -4.91 -40.26 5.59
CA LYS A 104 -4.66 -41.71 5.72
C LYS A 104 -3.41 -42.23 4.98
N GLN A 105 -2.48 -42.91 5.66
CA GLN A 105 -2.74 -44.24 6.21
C GLN A 105 -1.78 -44.54 7.37
N CYS A 106 -2.28 -44.62 8.60
CA CYS A 106 -1.61 -45.40 9.64
C CYS A 106 -1.89 -46.87 9.32
N ILE A 107 -1.02 -47.50 8.53
CA ILE A 107 -0.96 -48.96 8.50
C ILE A 107 -0.12 -49.38 9.70
N GLY A 108 -0.77 -50.00 10.67
CA GLY A 108 -0.11 -50.66 11.78
C GLY A 108 0.71 -51.85 11.29
N ALA A 109 1.86 -52.04 11.93
CA ALA A 109 2.47 -53.34 12.09
C ALA A 109 2.90 -53.44 13.56
N ASP A 110 1.97 -53.91 14.38
CA ASP A 110 2.31 -54.65 15.59
C ASP A 110 3.12 -55.88 15.17
N THR A 111 4.35 -55.97 15.64
CA THR A 111 4.92 -57.23 16.15
C THR A 111 5.99 -56.88 17.17
N ALA A 112 5.63 -57.09 18.44
CA ALA A 112 6.55 -57.24 19.55
C ALA A 112 7.17 -58.65 19.56
N GLN A 113 8.26 -58.78 20.35
CA GLN A 113 8.98 -59.99 20.76
C GLN A 113 9.88 -60.65 19.69
N GLU A 114 11.11 -61.08 19.97
CA GLU A 114 11.61 -61.67 21.22
C GLU A 114 13.17 -61.69 21.25
N GLU A 115 13.76 -61.50 22.43
CA GLU A 115 15.17 -61.84 22.74
C GLU A 115 15.34 -63.36 22.91
N CYS A 116 16.42 -63.93 22.34
CA CYS A 116 17.16 -65.16 22.74
C CYS A 116 18.12 -65.51 21.58
N THR A 117 19.42 -65.83 21.72
CA THR A 117 20.30 -66.20 22.83
C THR A 117 21.74 -65.83 22.41
#